data_AF-A0A959UVN2-F1
#
_entry.id   AF-A0A959UVN2-F1
#
_cell.length_a   1.000
_cell.length_b   1.000
_cell.length_c   1.000
_cell.angle_alpha   90.00
_cell.angle_beta   90.00
_cell.angle_gamma   90.00
#
_symmetry.space_group_name_H-M   'P 1'
#
loop_
_entity.id
_entity.type
_entity.pdbx_description
1 polymer ?
#
loop_
_entity_poly.entity_id
_entity_poly.type
_entity_poly.pdbx_seq_one_letter_code
_entity_poly.pdbx_strand_id
1 'polypeptide(L)' 'MAGNTIELLVERLQLQPHPEGGFYRETYRSPLEVEPGAGIEGTRACCTSILFLLTAGNFSA' A
#
# COMPACT_ATOMS: atom_id res chain seq x y z
N MET A 1 -26.46 -2.79 -14.33
CA MET A 1 -25.62 -1.68 -13.83
C MET A 1 -24.22 -2.25 -13.66
N ALA A 2 -23.33 -2.07 -14.64
CA ALA A 2 -21.92 -2.38 -14.42
C ALA A 2 -21.38 -1.28 -13.49
N GLY A 3 -21.18 -1.60 -12.20
CA GLY A 3 -20.58 -0.67 -11.26
C GLY A 3 -19.19 -0.27 -11.74
N ASN A 4 -18.79 0.97 -11.48
CA ASN A 4 -17.47 1.48 -11.83
C ASN A 4 -16.39 0.51 -11.32
N THR A 5 -15.63 -0.11 -12.22
CA THR A 5 -14.63 -1.14 -11.89
C THR A 5 -13.64 -0.65 -10.83
N ILE A 6 -13.31 0.64 -10.83
CA ILE A 6 -12.42 1.25 -9.83
C ILE A 6 -13.05 1.17 -8.45
N GLU A 7 -14.30 1.61 -8.29
CA GLU A 7 -15.02 1.56 -7.00
C GLU A 7 -15.15 0.12 -6.51
N LEU A 8 -15.47 -0.82 -7.41
CA LEU A 8 -15.55 -2.25 -7.08
C LEU A 8 -14.20 -2.81 -6.59
N LEU A 9 -13.09 -2.41 -7.20
CA LEU A 9 -11.75 -2.83 -6.77
C LEU A 9 -11.38 -2.21 -5.41
N VAL A 10 -11.64 -0.91 -5.22
CA VAL A 10 -11.39 -0.20 -3.96
C VAL A 10 -12.17 -0.86 -2.82
N GLU A 11 -13.46 -1.14 -3.02
CA GLU A 11 -14.32 -1.78 -2.03
C GLU A 11 -13.87 -3.22 -1.73
N ARG A 12 -13.73 -4.07 -2.76
CA ARG A 12 -13.41 -5.49 -2.58
C ARG A 12 -12.01 -5.73 -2.01
N LEU A 13 -11.05 -4.89 -2.39
CA LEU A 13 -9.67 -4.98 -1.89
C LEU A 13 -9.45 -4.12 -0.63
N GLN A 14 -10.50 -3.44 -0.13
CA GLN A 14 -10.47 -2.58 1.05
C GLN A 14 -9.36 -1.52 0.98
N LEU A 15 -9.15 -0.93 -0.20
CA LEU A 15 -8.11 0.07 -0.40
C LEU A 15 -8.52 1.41 0.23
N GLN A 16 -7.54 2.13 0.73
CA GLN A 16 -7.70 3.46 1.31
C GLN A 16 -6.93 4.48 0.48
N PRO A 17 -7.34 5.77 0.46
CA PRO A 17 -6.55 6.82 -0.20
C PRO A 17 -5.12 6.86 0.33
N HIS A 18 -4.13 6.89 -0.56
CA HIS A 18 -2.72 7.03 -0.18
C HIS A 18 -2.35 8.53 -0.12
N PRO A 19 -1.57 8.99 0.88
CA PRO A 19 -1.23 10.41 1.04
C PRO A 19 -0.51 11.02 -0.17
N GLU A 20 0.22 10.21 -0.93
CA GLU A 20 0.93 10.67 -2.14
C GLU A 20 0.07 10.64 -3.40
N GLY A 21 -1.13 10.03 -3.36
CA GLY A 21 -2.03 9.83 -4.49
C GLY A 21 -2.33 8.36 -4.78
N GLY A 22 -3.47 8.10 -5.42
CA GLY A 22 -4.00 6.74 -5.62
C GLY A 22 -4.61 6.12 -4.36
N PHE A 23 -4.74 4.79 -4.36
CA PHE A 23 -5.25 4.00 -3.25
C PHE A 23 -4.28 2.89 -2.88
N TYR A 24 -4.21 2.51 -1.60
CA TYR A 24 -3.34 1.45 -1.13
C TYR A 24 -3.95 0.64 0.01
N ARG A 25 -3.36 -0.53 0.28
CA ARG A 25 -3.54 -1.27 1.53
C ARG A 25 -2.33 -2.14 1.80
N GLU A 26 -1.80 -2.11 3.02
CA GLU A 26 -0.81 -3.10 3.47
C GLU A 26 -1.46 -4.48 3.57
N THR A 27 -0.92 -5.45 2.84
CA THR A 27 -1.41 -6.84 2.82
C THR A 27 -0.56 -7.78 3.65
N TYR A 28 0.68 -7.40 3.93
CA TYR A 28 1.60 -8.21 4.71
C TYR A 28 2.65 -7.35 5.38
N ARG A 29 2.98 -7.72 6.63
CA ARG A 29 4.12 -7.24 7.39
C ARG A 29 4.79 -8.44 8.03
N SER A 30 6.08 -8.58 7.79
CA SER A 30 6.85 -9.71 8.32
C SER A 30 6.86 -9.67 9.85
N PRO A 31 6.61 -10.81 10.53
CA PRO A 31 6.85 -10.92 11.97
C PRO A 31 8.34 -11.02 12.30
N LEU A 32 9.20 -11.31 11.31
CA LEU A 32 10.64 -11.26 11.49
C LEU A 32 11.09 -9.80 11.49
N GLU A 33 11.68 -9.37 12.60
CA GLU A 33 12.35 -8.09 12.71
C GLU A 33 13.85 -8.22 12.43
N VAL A 34 14.42 -7.18 11.81
CA VAL A 34 15.85 -7.06 11.55
C VAL A 34 16.34 -5.72 12.06
N GLU A 35 17.59 -5.68 12.49
CA GLU A 35 18.32 -4.44 12.68
C GLU A 35 18.87 -4.02 11.31
N PRO A 36 18.37 -2.92 10.72
CA PRO A 36 18.86 -2.45 9.43
C PRO A 36 20.33 -2.00 9.53
N GLY A 37 21.02 -1.98 8.38
CA GLY A 37 22.44 -1.62 8.31
C GLY A 37 22.74 -0.18 8.76
N ALA A 38 24.04 0.16 8.77
CA ALA A 38 24.56 1.40 9.33
C ALA A 38 23.80 2.64 8.84
N GLY A 39 23.39 3.50 9.79
CA GLY A 39 22.70 4.76 9.54
C GLY A 39 21.18 4.69 9.67
N ILE A 40 20.58 3.53 9.98
CA ILE A 40 19.16 3.39 10.25
C ILE A 40 18.95 2.96 11.70
N GLU A 41 18.22 3.75 12.47
CA GLU A 41 17.94 3.46 13.88
C GLU A 41 16.69 2.60 14.06
N GLY A 42 16.79 1.62 14.98
CA GLY A 42 15.73 0.76 15.46
C GLY A 42 15.38 -0.41 14.55
N THR A 43 14.67 -1.40 15.09
CA THR A 43 14.22 -2.58 14.35
C THR A 43 13.24 -2.22 13.24
N ARG A 44 13.23 -3.03 12.17
CA ARG A 44 12.24 -2.97 11.09
C ARG A 44 11.75 -4.36 10.77
N ALA A 45 10.49 -4.48 10.33
CA ALA A 45 10.03 -5.71 9.71
C ALA A 45 10.92 -6.04 8.50
N CYS A 46 11.33 -7.31 8.38
CA CYS A 46 12.21 -7.78 7.30
C CYS A 46 11.66 -7.46 5.90
N CYS A 47 10.33 -7.46 5.75
CA CYS A 47 9.64 -6.96 4.56
C CYS A 47 8.19 -6.57 4.85
N THR A 48 7.63 -5.78 3.94
CA THR A 48 6.20 -5.43 3.87
C THR A 48 5.72 -5.56 2.43
N SER A 49 4.41 -5.75 2.24
CA SER A 49 3.78 -5.73 0.92
C SER A 49 2.50 -4.91 0.95
N ILE A 50 2.24 -4.21 -0.14
CA ILE A 50 1.01 -3.43 -0.33
C ILE A 50 0.34 -3.80 -1.64
N LEU A 51 -0.97 -3.62 -1.70
CA LEU A 51 -1.67 -3.38 -2.96
C LEU A 51 -1.70 -1.88 -3.21
N PHE A 52 -1.49 -1.49 -4.47
CA PHE A 52 -1.55 -0.09 -4.90
C PHE A 52 -2.34 0.03 -6.20
N LEU A 53 -3.26 1.01 -6.26
CA LEU A 53 -4.11 1.28 -7.41
C LEU A 53 -3.99 2.76 -7.79
N LEU A 54 -3.54 3.00 -9.03
CA LEU A 54 -3.49 4.34 -9.62
C LEU A 54 -4.57 4.46 -10.70
N THR A 55 -5.45 5.47 -10.57
CA THR A 55 -6.50 5.75 -11.55
C THR A 55 -6.00 6.74 -12.59
N ALA A 56 -6.63 6.77 -13.76
CA ALA A 56 -6.32 7.78 -14.78
C ALA A 56 -6.43 9.20 -14.20
N GLY A 57 -5.46 10.06 -14.53
CA GLY A 57 -5.39 11.44 -14.03
C GLY A 57 -4.89 11.60 -12.59
N ASN A 58 -4.64 10.51 -11.86
CA ASN A 58 -4.03 10.53 -10.53
C ASN A 58 -2.51 10.32 -10.63
N PHE A 59 -1.74 10.87 -9.70
CA PHE A 59 -0.28 10.82 -9.68
C PHE A 59 0.19 10.55 -8.24
N SER A 60 1.19 9.70 -8.08
CA SER A 60 1.87 9.46 -6.80
C SER A 60 3.10 10.36 -6.74
N ALA A 61 3.10 11.34 -5.83
CA ALA A 61 4.16 12.34 -5.69
C ALA A 61 5.42 11.84 -5.00
#